data_AF-A0A382Q2E1-F1
#
_entry.id   AF-A0A382Q2E1-F1
#
_cell.length_a   1.000
_cell.length_b   1.000
_cell.length_c   1.000
_cell.angle_alpha   90.00
_cell.angle_beta   90.00
_cell.angle_gamma   90.00
#
_symmetry.space_group_name_H-M   'P 1'
#
loop_
_entity.id
_entity.type
_entity.pdbx_description
1 polymer ?
#
loop_
_entity_poly.entity_id
_entity_poly.type
_entity_poly.pdbx_seq_one_letter_code
_entity_poly.pdbx_strand_id
1 'polypeptide(L)'
;MITRTLGDTDLELSVTGLGTWAIGGGDWGMGWGDQDERDSIATIHEALECGINWIDTAHAYGFGVSEISVGKAVKEWNNGEVILATKCGVLPGEDNKPRRFISRETIREEIEGSLKRLQVDCIDLYQLHWPEPIENLEEAWKTLLELKTEGKIRWAGVCNCW
;
A
#
# COMPACT_ATOMS: atom_id res chain seq x y z
N MET A 1 16.44 2.15 16.25
CA MET A 1 16.32 3.05 15.08
C MET A 1 15.70 4.37 15.52
N ILE A 2 15.95 5.50 14.84
CA ILE A 2 15.29 6.79 15.14
C ILE A 2 13.89 6.76 14.52
N THR A 3 12.88 7.21 15.27
CA THR A 3 11.49 7.35 14.78
C THR A 3 11.04 8.80 14.77
N ARG A 4 9.98 9.08 14.00
CA ARG A 4 9.25 10.36 13.98
C ARG A 4 7.75 10.10 13.79
N THR A 5 6.94 10.89 14.47
CA THR A 5 5.49 10.95 14.24
C THR A 5 5.19 11.41 12.81
N LEU A 6 4.31 10.71 12.11
CA LEU A 6 3.84 11.14 10.79
C LEU A 6 2.75 12.22 10.94
N GLY A 7 3.12 13.49 10.79
CA GLY A 7 2.18 14.61 10.84
C GLY A 7 1.35 14.62 12.13
N ASP A 8 0.04 14.76 12.00
CA ASP A 8 -0.92 14.76 13.13
C ASP A 8 -1.49 13.36 13.45
N THR A 9 -0.83 12.30 12.97
CA THR A 9 -1.22 10.91 13.26
C THR A 9 -0.60 10.41 14.56
N ASP A 10 -1.01 9.21 14.98
CA ASP A 10 -0.36 8.44 16.06
C ASP A 10 0.71 7.47 15.54
N LEU A 11 1.08 7.54 14.25
CA LEU A 11 2.03 6.63 13.62
C LEU A 11 3.48 7.10 13.88
N GLU A 12 4.20 6.35 14.70
CA GLU A 12 5.64 6.52 14.93
C GLU A 12 6.45 5.73 13.90
N LEU A 13 6.93 6.38 12.84
CA LEU A 13 7.65 5.72 11.75
C LEU A 13 9.15 5.81 11.96
N SER A 14 9.88 4.73 11.68
CA SER A 14 11.31 4.81 11.45
C SER A 14 11.62 5.82 10.34
N VAL A 15 12.68 6.62 10.50
CA VAL A 15 13.04 7.65 9.50
C VAL A 15 13.40 7.07 8.12
N THR A 16 13.60 5.76 8.05
CA THR A 16 13.73 4.98 6.81
C THR A 16 12.57 3.98 6.76
N GLY A 17 11.93 3.84 5.60
CA GLY A 17 10.92 2.82 5.32
C GLY A 17 11.36 1.91 4.18
N LEU A 18 10.67 0.77 4.02
CA LEU A 18 10.87 -0.13 2.89
C LEU A 18 9.84 0.16 1.80
N GLY A 19 10.30 0.58 0.61
CA GLY A 19 9.47 0.65 -0.59
C GLY A 19 9.49 -0.67 -1.36
N THR A 20 8.33 -1.11 -1.87
CA THR A 20 8.13 -2.48 -2.39
C THR A 20 7.70 -2.54 -3.86
N TRP A 21 8.01 -1.52 -4.66
CA TRP A 21 7.66 -1.51 -6.08
C TRP A 21 8.34 -2.67 -6.85
N ALA A 22 9.64 -2.87 -6.66
CA ALA A 22 10.36 -3.94 -7.36
C ALA A 22 9.76 -5.32 -7.07
N ILE A 23 9.33 -5.59 -5.83
CA ILE A 23 8.66 -6.83 -5.40
C ILE A 23 7.38 -7.11 -6.21
N GLY A 24 6.77 -6.09 -6.83
CA GLY A 24 5.66 -6.26 -7.77
C GLY A 24 6.00 -6.99 -9.07
N GLY A 25 7.27 -7.36 -9.31
CA GLY A 25 7.66 -8.20 -10.44
C GLY A 25 7.74 -7.47 -11.77
N GLY A 26 7.81 -8.27 -12.85
CA GLY A 26 8.04 -7.81 -14.22
C GLY A 26 6.84 -7.90 -15.16
N ASP A 27 5.82 -8.68 -14.83
CA ASP A 27 4.71 -9.01 -15.74
C ASP A 27 3.60 -7.92 -15.78
N TRP A 28 4.02 -6.66 -15.91
CA TRP A 28 3.13 -5.51 -16.07
C TRP A 28 3.89 -4.29 -16.63
N GLY A 29 3.16 -3.28 -17.11
CA GLY A 29 3.71 -2.19 -17.93
C GLY A 29 4.74 -1.28 -17.25
N MET A 30 4.99 -1.40 -15.94
CA MET A 30 6.00 -0.64 -15.19
C MET A 30 6.81 -1.55 -14.24
N GLY A 31 6.97 -2.83 -14.59
CA GLY A 31 7.69 -3.81 -13.79
C GLY A 31 9.23 -3.70 -13.85
N TRP A 32 9.90 -4.41 -12.96
CA TRP A 32 11.37 -4.41 -12.80
C TRP A 32 12.02 -5.76 -13.17
N GLY A 33 11.30 -6.60 -13.93
CA GLY A 33 11.71 -7.97 -14.23
C GLY A 33 11.28 -8.97 -13.14
N ASP A 34 11.53 -10.25 -13.40
CA ASP A 34 11.14 -11.33 -12.50
C ASP A 34 11.77 -11.16 -11.12
N GLN A 35 10.96 -11.33 -10.07
CA GLN A 35 11.41 -11.35 -8.69
C GLN A 35 11.07 -12.72 -8.09
N ASP A 36 12.02 -13.31 -7.37
CA ASP A 36 11.74 -14.51 -6.58
C ASP A 36 10.98 -14.11 -5.31
N GLU A 37 9.93 -14.87 -4.99
CA GLU A 37 9.10 -14.61 -3.81
C GLU A 37 9.89 -14.77 -2.51
N ARG A 38 10.82 -15.74 -2.44
CA ARG A 38 11.62 -15.98 -1.23
C ARG A 38 12.59 -14.84 -0.99
N ASP A 39 13.23 -14.33 -2.04
CA ASP A 39 14.11 -13.17 -1.94
C ASP A 39 13.35 -11.91 -1.53
N SER A 40 12.12 -11.76 -2.03
CA SER A 40 11.22 -10.67 -1.65
C SER A 40 10.85 -10.71 -0.17
N ILE A 41 10.45 -11.88 0.33
CA ILE A 41 10.12 -12.09 1.76
C ILE A 41 11.36 -11.88 2.63
N ALA A 42 12.51 -12.46 2.25
CA ALA A 42 13.76 -12.32 2.99
C ALA A 42 14.22 -10.84 3.06
N THR A 43 14.04 -10.08 1.98
CA THR A 43 14.33 -8.64 1.97
C THR A 43 13.45 -7.87 2.94
N ILE A 44 12.15 -8.22 3.03
CA ILE A 44 11.25 -7.59 3.99
C ILE A 44 11.66 -7.93 5.42
N HIS A 45 11.96 -9.19 5.73
CA HIS A 45 12.42 -9.59 7.06
C HIS A 45 13.73 -8.91 7.45
N GLU A 46 14.73 -8.85 6.55
CA GLU A 46 15.99 -8.16 6.80
C GLU A 46 15.78 -6.67 7.12
N ALA A 47 14.86 -6.00 6.40
CA ALA A 47 14.52 -4.61 6.69
C ALA A 47 13.95 -4.44 8.11
N LEU A 48 13.04 -5.34 8.51
CA LEU A 48 12.45 -5.34 9.85
C LEU A 48 13.49 -5.67 10.94
N GLU A 49 14.38 -6.63 10.69
CA GLU A 49 15.50 -6.99 11.58
C GLU A 49 16.48 -5.82 11.76
N CYS A 50 16.72 -5.03 10.71
CA CYS A 50 17.48 -3.78 10.76
C CYS A 50 16.79 -2.66 11.55
N GLY A 51 15.54 -2.86 11.96
CA GLY A 51 14.77 -1.94 12.80
C GLY A 51 13.84 -0.98 12.04
N ILE A 52 13.65 -1.17 10.73
CA ILE A 52 12.57 -0.50 9.99
C ILE A 52 11.24 -1.02 10.52
N ASN A 53 10.26 -0.14 10.73
CA ASN A 53 8.95 -0.54 11.26
C ASN A 53 7.77 -0.26 10.33
N TRP A 54 8.03 0.22 9.10
CA TRP A 54 6.96 0.49 8.14
C TRP A 54 7.33 0.12 6.71
N ILE A 55 6.31 -0.35 6.00
CA ILE A 55 6.41 -0.86 4.63
C ILE A 55 5.43 -0.08 3.75
N ASP A 56 5.93 0.47 2.65
CA ASP A 56 5.15 1.12 1.61
C ASP A 56 4.98 0.18 0.40
N THR A 57 3.72 -0.09 0.07
CA THR A 57 3.30 -0.85 -1.11
C THR A 57 2.18 -0.11 -1.86
N ALA A 58 1.59 -0.73 -2.88
CA ALA A 58 0.44 -0.23 -3.60
C ALA A 58 -0.25 -1.37 -4.35
N HIS A 59 -1.57 -1.29 -4.52
CA HIS A 59 -2.30 -2.20 -5.41
C HIS A 59 -1.67 -2.23 -6.82
N ALA A 60 -1.24 -1.08 -7.34
CA ALA A 60 -0.62 -0.97 -8.66
C ALA A 60 0.68 -1.79 -8.84
N TYR A 61 1.40 -2.15 -7.78
CA TYR A 61 2.68 -2.84 -7.87
C TYR A 61 2.45 -4.32 -8.21
N GLY A 62 2.52 -4.63 -9.51
CA GLY A 62 2.15 -5.94 -10.05
C GLY A 62 0.66 -6.25 -9.86
N PHE A 63 -0.21 -5.24 -9.83
CA PHE A 63 -1.65 -5.38 -9.61
C PHE A 63 -2.01 -6.30 -8.42
N GLY A 64 -1.30 -6.12 -7.31
CA GLY A 64 -1.50 -6.84 -6.04
C GLY A 64 -0.40 -7.84 -5.68
N VAL A 65 0.51 -8.18 -6.61
CA VAL A 65 1.64 -9.11 -6.32
C VAL A 65 2.50 -8.65 -5.16
N SER A 66 2.80 -7.34 -5.09
CA SER A 66 3.58 -6.79 -3.97
C SER A 66 2.84 -6.92 -2.64
N GLU A 67 1.54 -6.61 -2.59
CA GLU A 67 0.72 -6.74 -1.38
C GLU A 67 0.63 -8.19 -0.88
N ILE A 68 0.57 -9.18 -1.78
CA ILE A 68 0.59 -10.61 -1.42
C ILE A 68 1.91 -10.96 -0.73
N SER A 69 3.04 -10.52 -1.30
CA SER A 69 4.37 -10.79 -0.75
C SER A 69 4.57 -10.12 0.62
N VAL A 70 4.12 -8.86 0.75
CA VAL A 70 4.12 -8.13 2.02
C VAL A 70 3.26 -8.83 3.06
N GLY A 71 2.03 -9.23 2.71
CA GLY A 71 1.13 -9.92 3.63
C GLY A 71 1.69 -11.25 4.14
N LYS A 72 2.38 -12.02 3.27
CA LYS A 72 3.09 -13.24 3.68
C LYS A 72 4.22 -12.93 4.67
N ALA A 73 5.10 -11.98 4.33
CA ALA A 73 6.24 -11.62 5.17
C ALA A 73 5.80 -11.09 6.55
N VAL A 74 4.79 -10.23 6.60
CA VAL A 74 4.26 -9.66 7.85
C VAL A 74 3.60 -10.72 8.72
N LYS A 75 2.89 -11.67 8.12
CA LYS A 75 2.29 -12.80 8.86
C LYS A 75 3.34 -13.72 9.49
N GLU A 76 4.51 -13.86 8.85
CA GLU A 76 5.64 -14.64 9.37
C GLU A 76 6.46 -13.87 10.41
N TRP A 77 6.32 -12.53 10.45
CA TRP A 77 7.00 -11.67 11.41
C TRP A 77 6.39 -11.79 12.81
N ASN A 78 7.23 -12.03 13.81
CA ASN A 78 6.80 -12.24 15.20
C ASN A 78 7.42 -11.27 16.21
N ASN A 79 8.18 -10.29 15.74
CA ASN A 79 8.94 -9.36 16.56
C ASN A 79 8.35 -7.95 16.53
N GLY A 80 7.05 -7.86 16.82
CA GLY A 80 6.32 -6.59 16.95
C GLY A 80 5.40 -6.26 15.76
N GLU A 81 4.71 -5.12 15.89
CA GLU A 81 3.80 -4.62 14.86
C GLU A 81 4.57 -3.98 13.69
N VAL A 82 4.02 -4.12 12.48
CA VAL A 82 4.54 -3.50 11.26
C VAL A 82 3.49 -2.54 10.73
N ILE A 83 3.88 -1.29 10.53
CA ILE A 83 2.98 -0.26 10.00
C ILE A 83 2.88 -0.42 8.49
N LEU A 84 1.66 -0.61 7.98
CA LEU A 84 1.42 -0.86 6.56
C LEU A 84 0.83 0.37 5.87
N ALA A 85 1.56 0.86 4.86
CA ALA A 85 1.09 1.89 3.95
C ALA A 85 0.83 1.28 2.56
N THR A 86 -0.39 1.45 2.04
CA THR A 86 -0.70 1.09 0.64
C THR A 86 -1.54 2.16 -0.04
N LYS A 87 -1.81 1.99 -1.34
CA LYS A 87 -2.39 3.00 -2.22
C LYS A 87 -3.46 2.41 -3.14
N CYS A 88 -4.45 3.24 -3.49
CA CYS A 88 -5.53 2.93 -4.43
C CYS A 88 -5.63 3.98 -5.55
N GLY A 89 -6.56 3.78 -6.49
CA GLY A 89 -6.83 4.70 -7.59
C GLY A 89 -6.00 4.44 -8.85
N VAL A 90 -5.30 3.30 -8.91
CA VAL A 90 -4.52 2.87 -10.07
C VAL A 90 -4.85 1.42 -10.36
N LEU A 91 -5.62 1.23 -11.42
CA LEU A 91 -6.22 -0.04 -11.82
C LEU A 91 -5.45 -0.66 -13.00
N PRO A 92 -5.60 -1.97 -13.25
CA PRO A 92 -5.20 -2.57 -14.52
C PRO A 92 -5.92 -1.88 -15.69
N GLY A 93 -5.14 -1.47 -16.69
CA GLY A 93 -5.61 -0.93 -17.96
C GLY A 93 -5.29 -1.88 -19.12
N GLU A 94 -5.36 -1.35 -20.34
CA GLU A 94 -4.98 -2.09 -21.55
C GLU A 94 -3.51 -2.50 -21.50
N ASP A 95 -3.21 -3.70 -22.03
CA ASP A 95 -1.86 -4.28 -22.06
C ASP A 95 -1.14 -4.28 -20.69
N ASN A 96 -1.87 -4.50 -19.59
CA ASN A 96 -1.35 -4.46 -18.21
C ASN A 96 -0.64 -3.15 -17.85
N LYS A 97 -1.00 -2.03 -18.50
CA LYS A 97 -0.52 -0.70 -18.13
C LYS A 97 -1.40 -0.11 -17.03
N PRO A 98 -0.82 0.66 -16.08
CA PRO A 98 -1.59 1.30 -15.04
C PRO A 98 -2.55 2.34 -15.63
N ARG A 99 -3.83 2.25 -15.25
CA ARG A 99 -4.86 3.25 -15.56
C ARG A 99 -5.25 3.95 -14.27
N ARG A 100 -5.05 5.27 -14.23
CA ARG A 100 -5.45 6.11 -13.10
C ARG A 100 -6.94 6.34 -13.17
N PHE A 101 -7.64 5.97 -12.11
CA PHE A 101 -9.08 6.17 -12.02
C PHE A 101 -9.54 5.99 -10.58
N ILE A 102 -10.07 7.06 -10.00
CA ILE A 102 -10.70 7.06 -8.69
C ILE A 102 -12.21 7.20 -8.84
N SER A 103 -12.95 6.35 -8.13
CA SER A 103 -14.38 6.52 -7.85
C SER A 103 -14.68 5.86 -6.51
N ARG A 104 -15.83 6.18 -5.92
CA ARG A 104 -16.30 5.47 -4.72
C ARG A 104 -16.26 3.95 -4.89
N GLU A 105 -16.79 3.44 -6.00
CA GLU A 105 -16.91 2.00 -6.26
C GLU A 105 -15.55 1.32 -6.35
N THR A 106 -14.64 1.90 -7.15
CA THR A 106 -13.31 1.32 -7.38
C THR A 106 -12.47 1.33 -6.12
N ILE A 107 -12.49 2.41 -5.33
CA ILE A 107 -11.79 2.49 -4.05
C ILE A 107 -12.32 1.45 -3.06
N ARG A 108 -13.64 1.24 -3.02
CA ARG A 108 -14.25 0.24 -2.13
C ARG A 108 -13.94 -1.20 -2.58
N GLU A 109 -13.76 -1.45 -3.87
CA GLU A 109 -13.28 -2.74 -4.36
C GLU A 109 -11.79 -2.94 -4.03
N GLU A 110 -10.97 -1.92 -4.27
CA GLU A 110 -9.52 -1.98 -4.04
C GLU A 110 -9.17 -2.21 -2.56
N ILE A 111 -9.90 -1.60 -1.62
CA ILE A 111 -9.63 -1.79 -0.18
C ILE A 111 -9.90 -3.24 0.27
N GLU A 112 -11.00 -3.84 -0.17
CA GLU A 112 -11.30 -5.25 0.16
C GLU A 112 -10.24 -6.19 -0.41
N GLY A 113 -9.80 -5.91 -1.65
CA GLY A 113 -8.69 -6.64 -2.28
C GLY A 113 -7.39 -6.48 -1.50
N SER A 114 -7.06 -5.27 -1.06
CA SER A 114 -5.83 -4.95 -0.34
C SER A 114 -5.80 -5.61 1.03
N LEU A 115 -6.89 -5.50 1.82
CA LEU A 115 -7.05 -6.18 3.11
C LEU A 115 -6.83 -7.68 2.98
N LYS A 116 -7.46 -8.30 1.96
CA LYS A 116 -7.30 -9.74 1.70
C LYS A 116 -5.87 -10.13 1.32
N ARG A 117 -5.22 -9.38 0.43
CA ARG A 117 -3.84 -9.68 -0.03
C ARG A 117 -2.82 -9.49 1.09
N LEU A 118 -2.98 -8.41 1.87
CA LEU A 118 -2.14 -8.12 3.04
C LEU A 118 -2.45 -9.03 4.24
N GLN A 119 -3.59 -9.72 4.24
CA GLN A 119 -4.06 -10.58 5.34
C GLN A 119 -4.24 -9.80 6.66
N VAL A 120 -4.81 -8.60 6.58
CA VAL A 120 -5.10 -7.73 7.74
C VAL A 120 -6.54 -7.25 7.69
N ASP A 121 -7.10 -6.94 8.86
CA ASP A 121 -8.45 -6.36 8.98
C ASP A 121 -8.45 -4.83 8.89
N CYS A 122 -7.28 -4.20 9.05
CA CYS A 122 -7.08 -2.75 9.01
C CYS A 122 -5.73 -2.38 8.40
N ILE A 123 -5.69 -1.32 7.58
CA ILE A 123 -4.46 -0.75 7.00
C ILE A 123 -4.10 0.54 7.74
N ASP A 124 -2.86 0.71 8.18
CA ASP A 124 -2.47 1.89 8.95
C ASP A 124 -2.55 3.19 8.15
N LEU A 125 -2.06 3.19 6.90
CA LEU A 125 -2.10 4.35 6.02
C LEU A 125 -2.56 3.96 4.61
N TYR A 126 -3.72 4.46 4.19
CA TYR A 126 -4.28 4.22 2.86
C TYR A 126 -4.36 5.50 2.05
N GLN A 127 -3.74 5.51 0.88
CA GLN A 127 -3.48 6.74 0.12
C GLN A 127 -4.14 6.73 -1.26
N LEU A 128 -4.69 7.86 -1.68
CA LEU A 128 -4.99 8.08 -3.10
C LEU A 128 -3.67 8.24 -3.85
N HIS A 129 -3.35 7.30 -4.75
CA HIS A 129 -2.08 7.30 -5.46
C HIS A 129 -1.98 8.44 -6.47
N TRP A 130 -3.08 8.69 -7.21
CA TRP A 130 -3.22 9.79 -8.15
C TRP A 130 -4.65 10.33 -8.07
N PRO A 131 -4.85 11.66 -7.95
CA PRO A 131 -6.17 12.28 -7.84
C PRO A 131 -6.83 12.43 -9.23
N GLU A 132 -6.98 11.32 -9.97
CA GLU A 132 -7.52 11.31 -11.33
C GLU A 132 -8.69 10.33 -11.49
N PRO A 133 -9.81 10.73 -12.10
CA PRO A 133 -10.05 12.07 -12.65
C PRO A 133 -10.40 13.08 -11.54
N ILE A 134 -10.07 14.36 -11.74
CA ILE A 134 -10.13 15.38 -10.67
C ILE A 134 -11.56 15.65 -10.20
N GLU A 135 -12.53 15.51 -11.09
CA GLU A 135 -13.95 15.66 -10.79
C GLU A 135 -14.45 14.65 -9.75
N ASN A 136 -13.78 13.51 -9.61
CA ASN A 136 -14.12 12.48 -8.63
C ASN A 136 -13.37 12.65 -7.30
N LEU A 137 -12.44 13.61 -7.18
CA LEU A 137 -11.56 13.74 -6.01
C LEU A 137 -12.35 13.93 -4.70
N GLU A 138 -13.40 14.76 -4.71
CA GLU A 138 -14.19 15.00 -3.50
C GLU A 138 -14.91 13.73 -3.03
N GLU A 139 -15.48 12.97 -3.97
CA GLU A 139 -16.15 11.70 -3.65
C GLU A 139 -15.14 10.64 -3.19
N ALA A 140 -14.01 10.54 -3.88
CA ALA A 140 -12.92 9.63 -3.52
C ALA A 140 -12.40 9.92 -2.10
N TRP A 141 -12.17 11.20 -1.77
CA TRP A 141 -11.73 11.59 -0.44
C TRP A 141 -12.77 11.28 0.64
N LYS A 142 -14.05 11.59 0.39
CA LYS A 142 -15.15 11.19 1.30
C LYS A 142 -15.18 9.67 1.52
N THR A 143 -14.93 8.89 0.47
CA THR A 143 -14.87 7.42 0.56
C THR A 143 -13.74 6.96 1.49
N LEU A 144 -12.55 7.56 1.43
CA LEU A 144 -11.47 7.23 2.37
C LEU A 144 -11.85 7.56 3.83
N LEU A 145 -12.53 8.69 4.07
CA LEU A 145 -12.99 9.06 5.42
C LEU A 145 -14.08 8.11 5.96
N GLU A 146 -14.97 7.63 5.09
CA GLU A 146 -15.93 6.59 5.44
C GLU A 146 -15.21 5.28 5.81
N LEU A 147 -14.24 4.84 5.00
CA LEU A 147 -13.44 3.64 5.29
C LEU A 147 -12.67 3.76 6.63
N LYS A 148 -12.21 4.96 6.97
CA LYS A 148 -11.62 5.23 8.29
C LYS A 148 -12.65 5.06 9.41
N THR A 149 -13.86 5.58 9.21
CA THR A 149 -14.96 5.43 10.17
C THR A 149 -15.41 3.97 10.33
N GLU A 150 -15.36 3.20 9.25
CA GLU A 150 -15.62 1.75 9.22
C GLU A 150 -14.50 0.92 9.89
N GLY A 151 -13.36 1.52 10.22
CA GLY A 151 -12.21 0.84 10.83
C GLY A 151 -11.36 0.02 9.85
N LYS A 152 -11.58 0.14 8.55
CA LYS A 152 -10.78 -0.56 7.51
C LYS A 152 -9.42 0.07 7.27
N ILE A 153 -9.30 1.36 7.56
CA ILE A 153 -8.04 2.09 7.51
C ILE A 153 -7.90 2.94 8.78
N ARG A 154 -6.69 3.17 9.29
CA ARG A 154 -6.46 4.10 10.42
C ARG A 154 -6.31 5.54 9.95
N TRP A 155 -5.53 5.75 8.89
CA TRP A 155 -5.26 7.06 8.32
C TRP A 155 -5.44 7.08 6.82
N ALA A 156 -5.98 8.19 6.33
CA ALA A 156 -6.12 8.49 4.91
C ALA A 156 -5.01 9.46 4.48
N GLY A 157 -4.48 9.28 3.28
CA GLY A 157 -3.50 10.19 2.69
C GLY A 157 -3.72 10.39 1.20
N VAL A 158 -2.91 11.26 0.61
CA VAL A 158 -2.91 11.55 -0.83
C VAL A 158 -1.48 11.63 -1.35
N CYS A 159 -1.30 11.33 -2.64
CA CYS A 159 -0.05 11.42 -3.34
C CYS A 159 -0.28 12.13 -4.68
N ASN A 160 0.75 12.83 -5.19
CA ASN A 160 0.70 13.54 -6.47
C ASN A 160 -0.44 14.56 -6.58
N CYS A 161 -0.76 15.24 -5.48
CA CYS A 161 -1.67 16.39 -5.47
C CYS A 161 -0.90 17.69 -5.69
N TRP A 162 -1.56 18.66 -6.35
CA TRP A 162 -1.05 19.99 -6.68
C TRP A 162 -1.85 21.07 -5.95
#